data_AF-A0A2N2FRC3-F1
#
_entry.id   AF-A0A2N2FRC3-F1
#
_cell.length_a   1.000
_cell.length_b   1.000
_cell.length_c   1.000
_cell.angle_alpha   90.00
_cell.angle_beta   90.00
_cell.angle_gamma   90.00
#
_symmetry.space_group_name_H-M   'P 1'
#
loop_
_entity.id
_entity.type
_entity.pdbx_description
1 polymer ?
#
loop_
_entity_poly.entity_id
_entity_poly.type
_entity_poly.pdbx_seq_one_letter_code
_entity_poly.pdbx_strand_id
1 'polypeptide(L)'
;MKRADDFPFCCGINIRDLHDDFVLDIGHDKTMDWKRRKINTTILENETGYVKKVWGSYNTVCLAYPNYYRTGMANLGFQTVYKILNDQPSFLCERVFLPASGNDARIVSGAAGIFSLENQKSIAEFDILAFSLSFENDYPNILKMLDLAGIPPRAKDRLENYPLMIGGGIAATLNPEPLADFFDLFILGEAEEVLPQFCRYFEEARRLGHDRRKLLSGLQKEINNIYVPGLYEVRYSADSKIQSISQRDKDLPEKIKIKHVKDINAFCTQEVISAPQMEMEDMFLVEVNRGCARSCRFCAASFVYRPVRFRGFAEIAASIDYGLKRKKKIGLVGTAVSEHPDLMRNCEYISAQGAQAGLGS
;
A
#
# COMPACT_ATOMS: atom_id res chain seq x y z
N MET A 1 -67.30 -27.61 -2.15
CA MET A 1 -67.34 -29.03 -1.73
C MET A 1 -65.90 -29.41 -1.42
N LYS A 2 -65.38 -29.51 -0.19
CA LYS A 2 -65.85 -29.43 1.20
C LYS A 2 -64.81 -28.63 2.02
N ARG A 3 -65.27 -27.98 3.10
CA ARG A 3 -64.47 -27.48 4.24
C ARG A 3 -64.45 -28.51 5.37
N ALA A 4 -63.65 -28.19 6.39
CA ALA A 4 -63.69 -28.58 7.81
C ALA A 4 -62.78 -29.75 8.17
N ASP A 5 -62.12 -29.82 9.32
CA ASP A 5 -61.70 -28.90 10.41
C ASP A 5 -60.80 -29.81 11.30
N ASP A 6 -59.87 -29.26 12.09
CA ASP A 6 -59.61 -29.65 13.50
C ASP A 6 -58.20 -29.26 13.99
N PHE A 7 -58.21 -28.37 14.99
CA PHE A 7 -57.16 -28.01 15.95
C PHE A 7 -57.16 -29.03 17.11
N PRO A 8 -56.07 -29.20 17.92
CA PRO A 8 -55.84 -28.25 19.03
C PRO A 8 -54.38 -27.99 19.45
N PHE A 9 -54.23 -26.83 20.11
CA PHE A 9 -53.11 -26.37 20.93
C PHE A 9 -52.96 -27.16 22.24
N CYS A 10 -51.71 -27.29 22.72
CA CYS A 10 -51.20 -27.06 24.10
C CYS A 10 -50.16 -28.10 24.53
N CYS A 11 -48.91 -27.68 24.77
CA CYS A 11 -48.33 -27.61 26.13
C CYS A 11 -46.90 -27.05 26.08
N GLY A 12 -46.61 -26.14 27.02
CA GLY A 12 -45.37 -25.37 27.10
C GLY A 12 -44.13 -26.16 27.48
N ILE A 13 -42.97 -25.57 27.16
CA ILE A 13 -41.68 -25.92 27.77
C ILE A 13 -41.02 -24.61 28.22
N ASN A 14 -40.55 -24.68 29.48
CA ASN A 14 -40.01 -23.63 30.34
C ASN A 14 -38.77 -22.91 29.77
N ILE A 15 -38.69 -21.59 30.03
CA ILE A 15 -37.48 -20.76 29.93
C ILE A 15 -36.69 -20.87 31.24
N ARG A 16 -35.98 -21.98 31.43
CA ARG A 16 -34.89 -22.15 32.40
C ARG A 16 -34.26 -23.52 32.13
N ASP A 17 -32.94 -23.57 32.23
CA ASP A 17 -32.08 -24.73 31.99
C ASP A 17 -31.56 -24.83 30.55
N LEU A 18 -30.51 -24.06 30.28
CA LEU A 18 -29.37 -24.39 29.39
C LEU A 18 -28.25 -23.38 29.68
N HIS A 19 -27.79 -23.37 30.93
CA HIS A 19 -26.41 -23.03 31.26
C HIS A 19 -25.65 -24.35 31.20
N ASP A 20 -24.74 -24.48 30.24
CA ASP A 20 -23.39 -25.03 30.42
C ASP A 20 -22.78 -25.42 29.05
N ASP A 21 -21.65 -24.76 28.79
CA ASP A 21 -20.49 -25.25 28.04
C ASP A 21 -20.67 -25.78 26.61
N PHE A 22 -20.69 -24.84 25.66
CA PHE A 22 -20.07 -25.04 24.34
C PHE A 22 -19.01 -23.96 24.12
N VAL A 23 -17.85 -24.12 24.75
CA VAL A 23 -16.61 -23.50 24.26
C VAL A 23 -16.23 -24.26 23.00
N LEU A 24 -16.61 -23.73 21.84
CA LEU A 24 -16.06 -24.16 20.57
C LEU A 24 -14.59 -23.72 20.55
N ASP A 25 -13.70 -24.69 20.77
CA ASP A 25 -12.27 -24.57 20.56
C ASP A 25 -12.03 -24.22 19.07
N ILE A 26 -11.83 -22.93 18.78
CA ILE A 26 -11.39 -22.44 17.47
C ILE A 26 -9.90 -22.77 17.38
N GLY A 27 -9.62 -24.04 17.09
CA GLY A 27 -8.28 -24.54 16.86
C GLY A 27 -7.67 -23.86 15.63
N HIS A 28 -6.77 -22.91 15.87
CA HIS A 28 -5.83 -22.37 14.87
C HIS A 28 -5.13 -23.56 14.18
N ASP A 29 -5.25 -23.71 12.86
CA ASP A 29 -4.51 -24.73 12.13
C ASP A 29 -3.02 -24.38 12.13
N LYS A 30 -2.34 -24.82 13.19
CA LYS A 30 -0.90 -24.59 13.44
C LYS A 30 -0.02 -25.06 12.28
N THR A 31 -0.50 -25.98 11.44
CA THR A 31 0.27 -26.54 10.33
C THR A 31 0.36 -25.58 9.14
N MET A 32 -0.70 -24.81 8.87
CA MET A 32 -0.73 -23.80 7.81
C MET A 32 0.05 -22.54 8.17
N ASP A 33 -0.01 -22.11 9.42
CA ASP A 33 0.80 -21.01 9.94
C ASP A 33 2.30 -21.35 9.79
N TRP A 34 2.74 -22.52 10.27
CA TRP A 34 4.15 -22.94 10.19
C TRP A 34 4.72 -22.99 8.76
N LYS A 35 3.96 -23.55 7.79
CA LYS A 35 4.40 -23.58 6.38
C LYS A 35 4.63 -22.16 5.85
N ARG A 36 3.72 -21.24 6.16
CA ARG A 36 3.80 -19.85 5.70
C ARG A 36 4.94 -19.08 6.36
N ARG A 37 5.17 -19.31 7.66
CA ARG A 37 6.35 -18.79 8.37
C ARG A 37 7.65 -19.23 7.70
N LYS A 38 7.75 -20.52 7.35
CA LYS A 38 8.92 -21.06 6.65
C LYS A 38 9.13 -20.42 5.28
N ILE A 39 8.05 -20.25 4.50
CA ILE A 39 8.11 -19.54 3.20
C ILE A 39 8.65 -18.12 3.38
N ASN A 40 8.09 -17.36 4.34
CA ASN A 40 8.52 -15.99 4.62
C ASN A 40 10.01 -15.93 5.03
N THR A 41 10.46 -16.86 5.88
CA THR A 41 11.88 -16.96 6.26
C THR A 41 12.76 -17.24 5.05
N THR A 42 12.38 -18.21 4.19
CA THR A 42 13.13 -18.51 2.97
C THR A 42 13.19 -17.33 2.01
N ILE A 43 12.12 -16.54 1.88
CA ILE A 43 12.15 -15.30 1.10
C ILE A 43 13.23 -14.37 1.64
N LEU A 44 13.18 -14.04 2.93
CA LEU A 44 14.13 -13.11 3.56
C LEU A 44 15.59 -13.59 3.50
N GLU A 45 15.82 -14.90 3.62
CA GLU A 45 17.15 -15.50 3.52
C GLU A 45 17.80 -15.28 2.15
N ASN A 46 16.98 -15.08 1.11
CA ASN A 46 17.46 -14.83 -0.24
C ASN A 46 17.32 -13.36 -0.67
N GLU A 47 16.78 -12.48 0.17
CA GLU A 47 16.71 -11.04 -0.09
C GLU A 47 17.93 -10.31 0.49
N THR A 48 18.30 -9.21 -0.16
CA THR A 48 19.27 -8.24 0.39
C THR A 48 18.66 -6.85 0.40
N GLY A 49 19.03 -6.03 1.39
CA GLY A 49 18.59 -4.63 1.50
C GLY A 49 17.30 -4.41 2.31
N TYR A 50 16.64 -5.46 2.79
CA TYR A 50 15.53 -5.31 3.73
C TYR A 50 16.02 -4.81 5.10
N VAL A 51 15.14 -4.15 5.83
CA VAL A 51 15.36 -3.61 7.17
C VAL A 51 14.56 -4.42 8.18
N LYS A 52 15.22 -4.83 9.26
CA LYS A 52 14.58 -5.50 10.39
C LYS A 52 15.01 -4.84 11.69
N LYS A 53 14.07 -4.19 12.37
CA LYS A 53 14.28 -3.57 13.71
C LYS A 53 13.49 -4.36 14.77
N VAL A 54 13.86 -4.18 16.04
CA VAL A 54 13.17 -4.79 17.18
C VAL A 54 11.84 -4.08 17.40
N TRP A 55 10.77 -4.85 17.58
CA TRP A 55 9.43 -4.32 17.86
C TRP A 55 9.34 -3.63 19.23
N GLY A 56 8.41 -2.68 19.36
CA GLY A 56 8.04 -2.05 20.65
C GLY A 56 8.71 -0.70 20.95
N SER A 57 9.65 -0.24 20.12
CA SER A 57 10.31 1.07 20.29
C SER A 57 10.06 2.05 19.14
N TYR A 58 9.25 1.67 18.16
CA TYR A 58 9.04 2.42 16.91
C TYR A 58 7.56 2.59 16.61
N ASN A 59 7.22 3.61 15.84
CA ASN A 59 5.94 3.69 15.13
C ASN A 59 5.97 2.65 14.00
N THR A 60 5.08 1.67 14.07
CA THR A 60 5.09 0.50 13.19
C THR A 60 4.20 0.73 11.96
N VAL A 61 4.74 0.43 10.78
CA VAL A 61 4.03 0.50 9.51
C VAL A 61 4.08 -0.85 8.81
N CYS A 62 2.93 -1.39 8.43
CA CYS A 62 2.86 -2.51 7.51
C CYS A 62 2.55 -1.98 6.11
N LEU A 63 3.53 -2.00 5.21
CA LEU A 63 3.39 -1.60 3.82
C LEU A 63 2.91 -2.79 2.99
N ALA A 64 1.63 -2.76 2.65
CA ALA A 64 0.93 -3.75 1.87
C ALA A 64 1.02 -3.46 0.36
N TYR A 65 1.42 -4.46 -0.41
CA TYR A 65 1.16 -4.52 -1.84
C TYR A 65 0.00 -5.50 -2.07
N PRO A 66 -1.17 -5.06 -2.56
CA PRO A 66 -2.37 -5.90 -2.69
C PRO A 66 -2.30 -6.85 -3.90
N ASN A 67 -1.14 -7.47 -4.11
CA ASN A 67 -0.89 -8.48 -5.13
C ASN A 67 0.24 -9.41 -4.64
N TYR A 68 0.66 -10.35 -5.48
CA TYR A 68 1.71 -11.29 -5.16
C TYR A 68 3.07 -10.61 -5.00
N TYR A 69 3.90 -11.22 -4.15
CA TYR A 69 5.26 -10.79 -3.84
C TYR A 69 6.08 -10.44 -5.09
N ARG A 70 6.09 -11.30 -6.11
CA ARG A 70 6.88 -11.10 -7.34
C ARG A 70 6.59 -9.76 -8.04
N THR A 71 5.32 -9.33 -8.01
CA THR A 71 4.84 -8.12 -8.67
C THR A 71 5.12 -6.90 -7.81
N GLY A 72 4.91 -7.01 -6.49
CA GLY A 72 5.21 -5.92 -5.57
C GLY A 72 6.70 -5.63 -5.45
N MET A 73 7.56 -6.66 -5.51
CA MET A 73 9.01 -6.48 -5.48
C MET A 73 9.58 -5.91 -6.78
N ALA A 74 8.89 -6.03 -7.91
CA ALA A 74 9.27 -5.34 -9.13
C ALA A 74 8.82 -3.86 -9.18
N ASN A 75 8.13 -3.37 -8.15
CA ASN A 75 7.59 -2.02 -8.12
C ASN A 75 8.53 -1.05 -7.39
N LEU A 76 9.21 -0.18 -8.14
CA LEU A 76 10.10 0.84 -7.57
C LEU A 76 9.39 1.81 -6.62
N GLY A 77 8.12 2.16 -6.89
CA GLY A 77 7.34 3.03 -6.01
C GLY A 77 7.13 2.41 -4.63
N PHE A 78 6.76 1.12 -4.59
CA PHE A 78 6.62 0.35 -3.35
C PHE A 78 7.94 0.27 -2.58
N GLN A 79 9.05 -0.09 -3.26
CA GLN A 79 10.37 -0.15 -2.62
C GLN A 79 10.84 1.23 -2.12
N THR A 80 10.53 2.30 -2.84
CA THR A 80 10.87 3.67 -2.47
C THR A 80 10.11 4.11 -1.22
N VAL A 81 8.80 3.84 -1.14
CA VAL A 81 8.00 4.10 0.07
C VAL A 81 8.53 3.32 1.26
N TYR A 82 8.85 2.04 1.08
CA TYR A 82 9.46 1.20 2.11
C TYR A 82 10.77 1.82 2.64
N LYS A 83 11.63 2.29 1.73
CA LYS A 83 12.88 2.96 2.11
C LYS A 83 12.64 4.25 2.87
N ILE A 84 11.79 5.14 2.36
CA ILE A 84 11.52 6.45 2.98
C ILE A 84 11.03 6.26 4.42
N LEU A 85 10.13 5.30 4.66
CA LEU A 85 9.61 5.01 5.98
C LEU A 85 10.70 4.47 6.91
N ASN A 86 11.53 3.53 6.44
CA ASN A 86 12.59 2.95 7.26
C ASN A 86 13.78 3.89 7.51
N ASP A 87 13.98 4.89 6.64
CA ASP A 87 14.92 6.00 6.83
C ASP A 87 14.47 6.95 7.94
N GLN A 88 13.17 6.96 8.31
CA GLN A 88 12.72 7.74 9.46
C GLN A 88 13.18 7.05 10.77
N PRO A 89 13.92 7.74 11.66
CA PRO A 89 14.52 7.12 12.85
C PRO A 89 13.49 6.44 13.76
N SER A 90 12.33 7.07 13.96
CA SER A 90 11.28 6.61 14.86
C SER A 90 10.32 5.58 14.24
N PHE A 91 10.57 5.10 13.01
CA PHE A 91 9.66 4.20 12.30
C PHE A 91 10.29 2.82 12.02
N LEU A 92 9.44 1.80 12.01
CA LEU A 92 9.74 0.45 11.55
C LEU A 92 8.71 0.10 10.47
N CYS A 93 9.15 -0.02 9.21
CA CYS A 93 8.29 -0.43 8.12
C CYS A 93 8.60 -1.86 7.71
N GLU A 94 7.55 -2.69 7.67
CA GLU A 94 7.58 -4.08 7.23
C GLU A 94 6.67 -4.27 6.02
N ARG A 95 6.87 -5.34 5.27
CA ARG A 95 6.12 -5.60 4.03
C ARG A 95 5.10 -6.70 4.23
N VAL A 96 4.00 -6.59 3.50
CA VAL A 96 3.04 -7.68 3.37
C VAL A 96 2.50 -7.75 1.95
N PHE A 97 2.22 -8.97 1.49
CA PHE A 97 1.71 -9.25 0.15
C PHE A 97 0.48 -10.13 0.26
N LEU A 98 -0.33 -10.15 -0.80
CA LEU A 98 -1.42 -11.08 -0.89
C LEU A 98 -0.88 -12.52 -0.94
N PRO A 99 -1.27 -13.42 -0.01
CA PRO A 99 -0.88 -14.82 -0.10
C PRO A 99 -1.36 -15.47 -1.39
N ALA A 100 -0.45 -16.21 -2.05
CA ALA A 100 -0.79 -17.05 -3.19
C ALA A 100 -1.85 -18.08 -2.79
N SER A 101 -2.95 -18.13 -3.55
CA SER A 101 -3.99 -19.14 -3.39
C SER A 101 -3.53 -20.47 -4.01
N GLY A 102 -2.58 -21.14 -3.35
CA GLY A 102 -2.10 -22.46 -3.74
C GLY A 102 -2.20 -23.43 -2.56
N ASN A 103 -3.14 -24.38 -2.66
CA ASN A 103 -3.44 -25.46 -1.71
C ASN A 103 -3.89 -25.04 -0.30
N ASP A 104 -5.13 -24.54 -0.18
CA ASP A 104 -6.20 -25.40 0.33
C ASP A 104 -7.54 -24.66 0.32
N ALA A 105 -8.51 -25.28 -0.34
CA ALA A 105 -9.90 -24.87 -0.32
C ALA A 105 -10.45 -25.09 1.08
N ARG A 106 -10.42 -24.02 1.89
CA ARG A 106 -11.26 -23.66 3.06
C ARG A 106 -10.46 -22.75 3.97
N ILE A 107 -10.23 -21.51 3.52
CA ILE A 107 -9.97 -20.44 4.48
C ILE A 107 -11.32 -20.16 5.14
N VAL A 108 -11.53 -20.71 6.33
CA VAL A 108 -12.59 -20.22 7.21
C VAL A 108 -12.23 -18.77 7.53
N SER A 109 -13.16 -17.85 7.26
CA SER A 109 -13.01 -16.42 7.57
C SER A 109 -12.46 -16.24 8.98
N GLY A 110 -11.35 -15.52 9.13
CA GLY A 110 -10.69 -15.27 10.42
C GLY A 110 -9.71 -16.33 10.93
N ALA A 111 -9.52 -17.48 10.26
CA ALA A 111 -8.60 -18.54 10.72
C ALA A 111 -7.22 -18.54 10.03
N ALA A 112 -7.09 -18.00 8.81
CA ALA A 112 -5.82 -17.91 8.10
C ALA A 112 -5.22 -16.50 8.25
N GLY A 113 -4.49 -16.28 9.34
CA GLY A 113 -3.86 -14.99 9.61
C GLY A 113 -2.96 -14.51 8.46
N ILE A 114 -2.92 -13.20 8.25
CA ILE A 114 -1.98 -12.53 7.35
C ILE A 114 -0.94 -11.80 8.19
N PHE A 115 0.33 -12.04 7.88
CA PHE A 115 1.46 -11.60 8.68
C PHE A 115 2.47 -10.85 7.80
N SER A 116 3.16 -9.90 8.42
CA SER A 116 4.29 -9.23 7.79
C SER A 116 5.42 -10.19 7.43
N LEU A 117 6.26 -9.80 6.48
CA LEU A 117 7.33 -10.64 5.99
C LEU A 117 8.47 -10.72 7.02
N GLU A 118 8.94 -9.58 7.53
CA GLU A 118 10.16 -9.42 8.32
C GLU A 118 10.10 -10.03 9.73
N ASN A 119 9.07 -9.67 10.51
CA ASN A 119 8.88 -10.15 11.88
C ASN A 119 7.66 -11.06 12.06
N GLN A 120 6.91 -11.34 10.98
CA GLN A 120 5.76 -12.24 11.01
C GLN A 120 4.71 -11.81 12.04
N LYS A 121 4.46 -10.50 12.09
CA LYS A 121 3.47 -9.87 12.96
C LYS A 121 2.13 -9.75 12.25
N SER A 122 1.02 -9.93 12.97
CA SER A 122 -0.29 -9.74 12.37
C SER A 122 -0.41 -8.31 11.86
N ILE A 123 -0.95 -8.12 10.65
CA ILE A 123 -1.06 -6.76 10.10
C ILE A 123 -2.01 -5.86 10.92
N ALA A 124 -2.87 -6.46 11.75
CA ALA A 124 -3.76 -5.77 12.68
C ALA A 124 -3.04 -5.23 13.93
N GLU A 125 -1.81 -5.65 14.22
CA GLU A 125 -1.01 -5.20 15.38
C GLU A 125 -0.20 -3.92 15.09
N PHE A 126 -0.16 -3.45 13.84
CA PHE A 126 0.62 -2.27 13.46
C PHE A 126 -0.10 -0.97 13.82
N ASP A 127 0.66 0.11 14.01
CA ASP A 127 0.08 1.45 14.19
C ASP A 127 -0.55 1.96 12.87
N ILE A 128 0.07 1.62 11.74
CA ILE A 128 -0.35 2.04 10.39
C ILE A 128 -0.32 0.83 9.45
N LEU A 129 -1.40 0.67 8.68
CA LEU A 129 -1.47 -0.27 7.57
C LEU A 129 -1.57 0.54 6.26
N ALA A 130 -0.50 0.54 5.49
CA ALA A 130 -0.32 1.37 4.31
C ALA A 130 -0.42 0.55 3.02
N PHE A 131 -1.30 0.91 2.09
CA PHE A 131 -1.45 0.21 0.81
C PHE A 131 -0.84 1.00 -0.35
N SER A 132 0.04 0.35 -1.10
CA SER A 132 0.56 0.86 -2.37
C SER A 132 -0.32 0.38 -3.53
N LEU A 133 -1.09 1.29 -4.11
CA LEU A 133 -2.14 1.02 -5.08
C LEU A 133 -1.69 1.35 -6.49
N SER A 134 -1.16 0.34 -7.18
CA SER A 134 -0.67 0.46 -8.55
C SER A 134 -1.77 0.33 -9.60
N PHE A 135 -2.76 -0.54 -9.35
CA PHE A 135 -3.81 -0.88 -10.30
C PHE A 135 -5.18 -0.97 -9.63
N GLU A 136 -6.22 -0.51 -10.31
CA GLU A 136 -7.61 -0.60 -9.83
C GLU A 136 -8.08 -2.06 -9.69
N ASN A 137 -7.53 -2.97 -10.50
CA ASN A 137 -7.84 -4.40 -10.44
C ASN A 137 -7.42 -5.06 -9.11
N ASP A 138 -6.53 -4.42 -8.34
CA ASP A 138 -6.08 -4.94 -7.04
C ASP A 138 -7.02 -4.55 -5.89
N TYR A 139 -8.05 -3.73 -6.12
CA TYR A 139 -8.96 -3.26 -5.07
C TYR A 139 -9.67 -4.40 -4.30
N PRO A 140 -10.18 -5.46 -4.96
CA PRO A 140 -10.75 -6.61 -4.23
C PRO A 140 -9.72 -7.34 -3.35
N ASN A 141 -8.43 -7.31 -3.70
CA ASN A 141 -7.38 -7.94 -2.90
C ASN A 141 -7.16 -7.22 -1.57
N ILE A 142 -7.41 -5.91 -1.50
CA ILE A 142 -7.41 -5.15 -0.26
C ILE A 142 -8.44 -5.75 0.71
N LEU A 143 -9.68 -5.94 0.24
CA LEU A 143 -10.76 -6.50 1.05
C LEU A 143 -10.43 -7.92 1.53
N LYS A 144 -9.82 -8.74 0.65
CA LYS A 144 -9.34 -10.07 1.00
C LYS A 144 -8.26 -10.02 2.08
N MET A 145 -7.31 -9.08 2.01
CA MET A 145 -6.27 -8.94 3.05
C MET A 145 -6.86 -8.49 4.39
N LEU A 146 -7.86 -7.60 4.39
CA LEU A 146 -8.55 -7.17 5.60
C LEU A 146 -9.34 -8.31 6.25
N ASP A 147 -10.04 -9.13 5.45
CA ASP A 147 -10.75 -10.32 5.92
C ASP A 147 -9.80 -11.35 6.56
N LEU A 148 -8.65 -11.62 5.93
CA LEU A 148 -7.61 -12.49 6.49
C LEU A 148 -7.01 -11.97 7.80
N ALA A 149 -7.06 -10.65 8.02
CA ALA A 149 -6.56 -10.00 9.23
C ALA A 149 -7.63 -9.82 10.32
N GLY A 150 -8.90 -10.11 10.01
CA GLY A 150 -10.02 -9.77 10.90
C GLY A 150 -10.24 -8.26 11.08
N ILE A 151 -9.81 -7.43 10.11
CA ILE A 151 -9.98 -5.97 10.16
C ILE A 151 -11.31 -5.59 9.50
N PRO A 152 -12.21 -4.84 10.18
CA PRO A 152 -13.43 -4.35 9.56
C PRO A 152 -13.13 -3.53 8.29
N PRO A 153 -13.78 -3.84 7.15
CA PRO A 153 -13.39 -3.27 5.87
C PRO A 153 -13.68 -1.77 5.81
N ARG A 154 -14.80 -1.30 6.35
CA ARG A 154 -15.19 0.11 6.29
C ARG A 154 -14.54 0.91 7.42
N ALA A 155 -14.10 2.13 7.11
CA ALA A 155 -13.48 3.03 8.06
C ALA A 155 -14.35 3.33 9.29
N LYS A 156 -15.65 3.55 9.07
CA LYS A 156 -16.62 3.83 10.14
C LYS A 156 -16.81 2.67 11.13
N ASP A 157 -16.48 1.45 10.74
CA ASP A 157 -16.69 0.24 11.57
C ASP A 157 -15.41 -0.14 12.34
N ARG A 158 -14.29 0.58 12.12
CA ARG A 158 -13.02 0.38 12.83
C ARG A 158 -12.95 1.25 14.09
N LEU A 159 -12.72 0.59 15.22
CA LEU A 159 -12.39 1.21 16.50
C LEU A 159 -10.95 1.77 16.53
N GLU A 160 -10.62 2.53 17.58
CA GLU A 160 -9.32 3.19 17.74
C GLU A 160 -8.12 2.23 17.86
N ASN A 161 -8.35 0.97 18.22
CA ASN A 161 -7.31 -0.05 18.36
C ASN A 161 -6.91 -0.72 17.02
N TYR A 162 -7.66 -0.48 15.93
CA TYR A 162 -7.25 -0.93 14.60
C TYR A 162 -6.19 0.01 14.00
N PRO A 163 -5.30 -0.48 13.12
CA PRO A 163 -4.30 0.36 12.44
C PRO A 163 -4.96 1.52 11.69
N LEU A 164 -4.25 2.65 11.63
CA LEU A 164 -4.60 3.72 10.71
C LEU A 164 -4.40 3.23 9.26
N MET A 165 -5.47 3.21 8.48
CA MET A 165 -5.49 2.72 7.11
C MET A 165 -5.14 3.84 6.13
N ILE A 166 -3.99 3.74 5.48
CA ILE A 166 -3.50 4.74 4.52
C ILE A 166 -3.34 4.15 3.13
N GLY A 167 -3.77 4.88 2.09
CA GLY A 167 -3.63 4.46 0.69
C GLY A 167 -2.78 5.44 -0.12
N GLY A 168 -1.97 4.96 -1.05
CA GLY A 168 -1.21 5.80 -1.96
C GLY A 168 -0.94 5.09 -3.28
N GLY A 169 -0.20 5.73 -4.18
CA GLY A 169 0.11 5.18 -5.51
C GLY A 169 -0.77 5.76 -6.62
N ILE A 170 -0.49 5.34 -7.86
CA ILE A 170 -1.07 5.97 -9.05
C ILE A 170 -2.58 5.76 -9.16
N ALA A 171 -3.10 4.60 -8.78
CA ALA A 171 -4.54 4.32 -8.85
C ALA A 171 -5.33 5.21 -7.88
N ALA A 172 -4.84 5.37 -6.65
CA ALA A 172 -5.43 6.29 -5.67
C ALA A 172 -5.28 7.77 -6.08
N THR A 173 -4.15 8.12 -6.71
CA THR A 173 -3.90 9.48 -7.21
C THR A 173 -4.84 9.84 -8.36
N LEU A 174 -5.17 8.87 -9.22
CA LEU A 174 -6.13 9.05 -10.31
C LEU A 174 -7.54 9.30 -9.78
N ASN A 175 -8.00 8.42 -8.89
CA ASN A 175 -9.30 8.56 -8.27
C ASN A 175 -9.36 7.76 -6.94
N PRO A 176 -9.35 8.44 -5.78
CA PRO A 176 -9.43 7.76 -4.49
C PRO A 176 -10.87 7.38 -4.10
N GLU A 177 -11.90 7.97 -4.72
CA GLU A 177 -13.31 7.80 -4.32
C GLU A 177 -13.84 6.35 -4.34
N PRO A 178 -13.47 5.48 -5.30
CA PRO A 178 -13.90 4.08 -5.27
C PRO A 178 -13.48 3.34 -3.99
N LEU A 179 -12.44 3.82 -3.29
CA LEU A 179 -11.90 3.24 -2.07
C LEU A 179 -12.20 4.09 -0.82
N ALA A 180 -12.89 5.22 -0.95
CA ALA A 180 -13.08 6.21 0.12
C ALA A 180 -13.69 5.62 1.40
N ASP A 181 -14.66 4.70 1.27
CA ASP A 181 -15.34 4.06 2.41
C ASP A 181 -14.42 3.14 3.23
N PHE A 182 -13.29 2.71 2.66
CA PHE A 182 -12.41 1.68 3.24
C PHE A 182 -11.14 2.24 3.87
N PHE A 183 -10.74 3.46 3.53
CA PHE A 183 -9.49 4.08 3.99
C PHE A 183 -9.73 5.27 4.93
N ASP A 184 -8.81 5.48 5.87
CA ASP A 184 -8.87 6.63 6.77
C ASP A 184 -8.27 7.87 6.09
N LEU A 185 -7.21 7.69 5.29
CA LEU A 185 -6.61 8.75 4.47
C LEU A 185 -5.90 8.21 3.22
N PHE A 186 -5.73 9.09 2.25
CA PHE A 186 -4.88 8.88 1.07
C PHE A 186 -3.73 9.89 1.02
N ILE A 187 -2.57 9.41 0.59
CA ILE A 187 -1.41 10.21 0.22
C ILE A 187 -1.33 10.18 -1.32
N LEU A 188 -1.70 11.30 -1.94
CA LEU A 188 -1.85 11.43 -3.40
C LEU A 188 -0.57 11.95 -4.05
N GLY A 189 -0.24 11.47 -5.25
CA GLY A 189 0.95 11.91 -5.98
C GLY A 189 2.23 11.24 -5.50
N GLU A 190 3.31 12.03 -5.39
CA GLU A 190 4.67 11.53 -5.18
C GLU A 190 5.05 11.55 -3.70
N ALA A 191 5.60 10.44 -3.20
CA ALA A 191 5.76 10.18 -1.77
C ALA A 191 6.99 10.87 -1.15
N GLU A 192 8.01 11.18 -1.94
CA GLU A 192 9.35 11.56 -1.44
C GLU A 192 9.36 12.78 -0.52
N GLU A 193 8.51 13.78 -0.80
CA GLU A 193 8.41 14.99 0.03
C GLU A 193 7.30 14.90 1.08
N VAL A 194 6.16 14.28 0.75
CA VAL A 194 4.97 14.25 1.61
C VAL A 194 5.09 13.21 2.73
N LEU A 195 5.70 12.05 2.47
CA LEU A 195 5.75 10.97 3.44
C LEU A 195 6.61 11.32 4.68
N PRO A 196 7.79 11.97 4.54
CA PRO A 196 8.51 12.49 5.71
C PRO A 196 7.74 13.55 6.49
N GLN A 197 6.94 14.39 5.82
CA GLN A 197 6.07 15.36 6.51
C GLN A 197 4.97 14.67 7.31
N PHE A 198 4.32 13.66 6.70
CA PHE A 198 3.34 12.82 7.36
C PHE A 198 3.94 12.13 8.59
N CYS A 199 5.12 11.51 8.47
CA CYS A 199 5.79 10.82 9.58
C CYS A 199 6.05 11.75 10.77
N ARG A 200 6.59 12.96 10.52
CA ARG A 200 6.82 13.97 11.57
C ARG A 200 5.52 14.41 12.23
N TYR A 201 4.47 14.63 11.44
CA TYR A 201 3.16 15.03 11.97
C TYR A 201 2.53 13.91 12.81
N PHE A 202 2.61 12.67 12.34
CA PHE A 202 2.09 11.50 13.06
C PHE A 202 2.78 11.31 14.41
N GLU A 203 4.11 11.42 14.44
CA GLU A 203 4.91 11.34 15.66
C GLU A 203 4.53 12.43 16.67
N GLU A 204 4.42 13.68 16.21
CA GLU A 204 4.02 14.81 17.06
C GLU A 204 2.59 14.65 17.59
N ALA A 205 1.65 14.22 16.75
CA ALA A 205 0.28 13.98 17.15
C ALA A 205 0.18 12.86 18.22
N ARG A 206 0.96 11.79 18.07
CA ARG A 206 1.09 10.73 19.08
C ARG A 206 1.65 11.27 20.38
N ARG A 207 2.72 12.08 20.32
CA ARG A 207 3.34 12.71 21.49
C ARG A 207 2.37 13.63 22.26
N LEU A 208 1.51 14.34 21.53
CA LEU A 208 0.48 15.23 22.08
C LEU A 208 -0.80 14.49 22.51
N GLY A 209 -0.90 13.17 22.32
CA GLY A 209 -2.09 12.39 22.66
C GLY A 209 -3.33 12.76 21.82
N HIS A 210 -3.14 13.16 20.56
CA HIS A 210 -4.25 13.44 19.66
C HIS A 210 -5.03 12.16 19.33
N ASP A 211 -6.36 12.26 19.37
CA ASP A 211 -7.22 11.21 18.83
C ASP A 211 -7.15 11.16 17.30
N ARG A 212 -7.68 10.08 16.71
CA ARG A 212 -7.65 9.86 15.26
C ARG A 212 -8.34 10.98 14.49
N ARG A 213 -9.46 11.52 15.02
CA ARG A 213 -10.18 12.63 14.37
C ARG A 213 -9.31 13.87 14.27
N LYS A 214 -8.64 14.26 15.36
CA LYS A 214 -7.76 15.42 15.42
C LYS A 214 -6.50 15.23 14.56
N LEU A 215 -5.93 14.03 14.56
CA LEU A 215 -4.83 13.65 13.66
C LEU A 215 -5.24 13.86 12.18
N LEU A 216 -6.34 13.25 11.76
CA LEU A 216 -6.82 13.30 10.38
C LEU A 216 -7.20 14.71 9.93
N SER A 217 -7.93 15.46 10.77
CA SER A 217 -8.31 16.85 10.47
C SER A 217 -7.10 17.75 10.29
N GLY A 218 -6.09 17.63 11.16
CA GLY A 218 -4.88 18.44 11.05
C GLY A 218 -4.01 18.05 9.86
N LEU A 219 -3.83 16.75 9.58
CA LEU A 219 -3.15 16.28 8.37
C LEU A 219 -3.77 16.86 7.09
N GLN A 220 -5.11 16.85 7.00
CA GLN A 220 -5.85 17.39 5.86
C GLN A 220 -5.66 18.92 5.67
N LYS A 221 -5.45 19.65 6.76
CA LYS A 221 -5.30 21.12 6.76
C LYS A 221 -3.87 21.56 6.47
N GLU A 222 -2.90 20.87 7.03
CA GLU A 222 -1.51 21.34 7.08
C GLU A 222 -0.65 20.76 5.95
N ILE A 223 -0.97 19.55 5.47
CA ILE A 223 -0.14 18.83 4.51
C ILE A 223 -0.86 18.75 3.16
N ASN A 224 -0.20 19.24 2.11
CA ASN A 224 -0.69 19.05 0.74
C ASN A 224 -0.69 17.54 0.40
N ASN A 225 -1.37 17.14 -0.66
CA ASN A 225 -1.42 15.74 -1.12
C ASN A 225 -2.18 14.79 -0.18
N ILE A 226 -2.58 15.21 1.02
CA ILE A 226 -3.43 14.42 1.91
C ILE A 226 -4.90 14.61 1.53
N TYR A 227 -5.61 13.48 1.41
CA TYR A 227 -7.05 13.43 1.30
C TYR A 227 -7.65 12.51 2.36
N VAL A 228 -8.54 13.03 3.20
CA VAL A 228 -9.26 12.27 4.23
C VAL A 228 -10.73 12.20 3.85
N PRO A 229 -11.22 11.07 3.28
CA PRO A 229 -12.57 11.00 2.73
C PRO A 229 -13.67 11.28 3.76
N GLY A 230 -13.49 10.81 5.00
CA GLY A 230 -14.46 10.99 6.08
C GLY A 230 -14.73 12.45 6.46
N LEU A 231 -13.91 13.41 5.99
CA LEU A 231 -14.09 14.85 6.23
C LEU A 231 -14.91 15.55 5.13
N TYR A 232 -15.37 14.81 4.12
CA TYR A 232 -16.19 15.32 3.03
C TYR A 232 -17.54 14.60 2.98
N GLU A 233 -18.52 15.26 2.36
CA GLU A 233 -19.83 14.71 2.04
C GLU A 233 -19.99 14.68 0.52
N VAL A 234 -20.26 13.48 -0.02
CA VAL A 234 -20.59 13.29 -1.43
C VAL A 234 -22.10 13.17 -1.55
N ARG A 235 -22.71 14.08 -2.32
CA ARG A 235 -24.14 14.03 -2.63
C ARG A 235 -24.32 13.46 -4.01
N TYR A 236 -25.22 12.49 -4.10
CA TYR A 236 -25.58 11.83 -5.35
C TYR A 236 -26.93 12.32 -5.85
N SER A 237 -27.05 12.47 -7.17
CA SER A 237 -28.33 12.72 -7.83
C SER A 237 -29.20 11.45 -7.87
N ALA A 238 -30.45 11.58 -8.29
CA ALA A 238 -31.38 10.46 -8.42
C ALA A 238 -30.91 9.37 -9.41
N ASP A 239 -30.04 9.71 -10.37
CA ASP A 239 -29.38 8.78 -11.29
C ASP A 239 -28.01 8.28 -10.80
N SER A 240 -27.73 8.40 -9.50
CA SER A 240 -26.50 7.93 -8.83
C SER A 240 -25.21 8.56 -9.35
N LYS A 241 -25.27 9.75 -9.95
CA LYS A 241 -24.07 10.53 -10.30
C LYS A 241 -23.67 11.45 -9.16
N ILE A 242 -22.39 11.75 -9.06
CA ILE A 242 -21.89 12.74 -8.09
C ILE A 242 -22.45 14.10 -8.49
N GLN A 243 -23.29 14.67 -7.63
CA GLN A 243 -23.86 16.01 -7.78
C GLN A 243 -22.92 17.05 -7.17
N SER A 244 -22.36 16.78 -5.99
CA SER A 244 -21.42 17.66 -5.32
C SER A 244 -20.56 16.91 -4.32
N ILE A 245 -19.34 17.41 -4.10
CA ILE A 245 -18.49 17.03 -2.98
C ILE A 245 -18.26 18.31 -2.17
N SER A 246 -18.60 18.30 -0.89
CA SER A 246 -18.47 19.45 0.00
C SER A 246 -17.78 19.07 1.29
N GLN A 247 -17.00 19.99 1.85
CA GLN A 247 -16.34 19.77 3.14
C GLN A 247 -17.37 19.73 4.27
N ARG A 248 -17.11 18.93 5.29
CA ARG A 248 -17.93 18.91 6.51
C ARG A 248 -17.66 20.12 7.39
N ASP A 249 -16.43 20.62 7.39
CA ASP A 249 -15.99 21.81 8.12
C ASP A 249 -15.48 22.88 7.16
N LYS A 250 -15.76 24.16 7.47
CA LYS A 250 -15.44 25.30 6.60
C LYS A 250 -13.94 25.60 6.47
N ASP A 251 -13.12 25.11 7.39
CA ASP A 251 -11.68 25.35 7.41
C ASP A 251 -10.88 24.27 6.64
N LEU A 252 -11.57 23.30 6.03
CA LEU A 252 -10.99 22.30 5.16
C LEU A 252 -10.89 22.80 3.71
N PRO A 253 -9.89 22.34 2.93
CA PRO A 253 -9.75 22.75 1.54
C PRO A 253 -10.90 22.24 0.66
N GLU A 254 -11.46 23.10 -0.21
CA GLU A 254 -12.48 22.68 -1.20
C GLU A 254 -11.92 21.73 -2.26
N LYS A 255 -10.63 21.91 -2.59
CA LYS A 255 -9.91 21.10 -3.57
C LYS A 255 -8.61 20.60 -2.98
N ILE A 256 -8.38 19.30 -3.09
CA ILE A 256 -7.14 18.68 -2.65
C ILE A 256 -6.02 19.06 -3.62
N LYS A 257 -4.97 19.70 -3.10
CA LYS A 257 -3.81 20.11 -3.90
C LYS A 257 -2.81 18.96 -3.94
N ILE A 258 -2.51 18.47 -5.13
CA ILE A 258 -1.44 17.50 -5.37
C ILE A 258 -0.21 18.28 -5.82
N LYS A 259 0.85 18.27 -5.01
CA LYS A 259 2.16 18.82 -5.37
C LYS A 259 3.04 17.70 -5.91
N HIS A 260 3.63 17.94 -7.08
CA HIS A 260 4.67 17.08 -7.66
C HIS A 260 6.04 17.53 -7.17
N VAL A 261 6.97 16.58 -7.01
CA VAL A 261 8.37 16.91 -6.73
C VAL A 261 8.92 17.72 -7.90
N LYS A 262 9.51 18.88 -7.63
CA LYS A 262 10.06 19.71 -8.71
C LYS A 262 11.37 19.13 -9.25
N ASP A 263 12.27 18.77 -8.35
CA ASP A 263 13.59 18.25 -8.66
C ASP A 263 13.69 16.78 -8.27
N ILE A 264 13.58 15.89 -9.26
CA ILE A 264 13.70 14.45 -9.05
C ILE A 264 15.16 14.01 -8.87
N ASN A 265 16.15 14.87 -9.11
CA ASN A 265 17.57 14.56 -8.82
C ASN A 265 17.90 14.66 -7.32
N ALA A 266 17.06 15.34 -6.53
CA ALA A 266 17.27 15.51 -5.09
C ALA A 266 17.22 14.19 -4.28
N PHE A 267 16.77 13.10 -4.89
CA PHE A 267 16.75 11.77 -4.31
C PHE A 267 16.98 10.72 -5.37
N CYS A 268 17.28 9.50 -4.92
CA CYS A 268 17.49 8.35 -5.79
C CYS A 268 16.26 7.43 -5.74
N THR A 269 15.69 7.12 -6.92
CA THR A 269 14.64 6.11 -7.07
C THR A 269 15.21 4.93 -7.85
N GLN A 270 15.65 3.92 -7.11
CA GLN A 270 16.27 2.71 -7.64
C GLN A 270 15.87 1.51 -6.77
N GLU A 271 16.21 0.30 -7.22
CA GLU A 271 16.02 -0.91 -6.43
C GLU A 271 16.71 -0.79 -5.05
N VAL A 272 15.92 -0.95 -3.99
CA VAL A 272 16.31 -0.91 -2.58
C VAL A 272 16.52 -2.33 -2.07
N ILE A 273 15.62 -3.24 -2.41
CA ILE A 273 15.64 -4.65 -2.02
C ILE A 273 15.88 -5.48 -3.27
N SER A 274 16.99 -6.21 -3.28
CA SER A 274 17.26 -7.21 -4.31
C SER A 274 16.71 -8.55 -3.85
N ALA A 275 15.71 -9.03 -4.58
CA ALA A 275 14.96 -10.24 -4.31
C ALA A 275 15.04 -11.21 -5.50
N PRO A 276 15.19 -12.52 -5.28
CA PRO A 276 14.92 -13.51 -6.31
C PRO A 276 13.41 -13.62 -6.56
N GLN A 277 13.03 -14.20 -7.69
CA GLN A 277 11.67 -14.52 -8.09
C GLN A 277 10.74 -13.29 -8.20
N MET A 278 11.31 -12.09 -8.32
CA MET A 278 10.55 -10.92 -8.76
C MET A 278 10.47 -10.86 -10.28
N GLU A 279 9.46 -10.17 -10.80
CA GLU A 279 9.48 -9.82 -12.23
C GLU A 279 10.72 -8.96 -12.51
N MET A 280 11.44 -9.21 -13.61
CA MET A 280 12.72 -8.52 -13.91
C MET A 280 13.85 -8.78 -12.90
N GLU A 281 13.87 -9.93 -12.22
CA GLU A 281 14.88 -10.28 -11.20
C GLU A 281 16.34 -10.14 -11.67
N ASP A 282 16.61 -10.36 -12.97
CA ASP A 282 17.94 -10.31 -13.57
C ASP A 282 18.47 -8.88 -13.73
N MET A 283 17.62 -7.87 -13.56
CA MET A 283 17.92 -6.45 -13.74
C MET A 283 17.95 -5.70 -12.41
N PHE A 284 18.90 -4.77 -12.26
CA PHE A 284 18.84 -3.75 -11.20
C PHE A 284 18.07 -2.54 -11.75
N LEU A 285 16.91 -2.24 -11.16
CA LEU A 285 16.01 -1.22 -11.68
C LEU A 285 16.42 0.19 -11.24
N VAL A 286 16.47 1.13 -12.20
CA VAL A 286 16.81 2.55 -12.00
C VAL A 286 15.75 3.40 -12.68
N GLU A 287 15.04 4.24 -11.92
CA GLU A 287 14.13 5.23 -12.50
C GLU A 287 14.95 6.27 -13.27
N VAL A 288 14.53 6.62 -14.48
CA VAL A 288 15.21 7.67 -15.29
C VAL A 288 14.34 8.90 -15.53
N ASN A 289 13.01 8.77 -15.45
CA ASN A 289 12.12 9.91 -15.70
C ASN A 289 10.73 9.73 -15.07
N ARG A 290 10.03 10.85 -14.87
CA ARG A 290 8.61 10.91 -14.49
C ARG A 290 7.84 11.77 -15.49
N GLY A 291 6.65 11.31 -15.88
CA GLY A 291 5.82 11.96 -16.89
C GLY A 291 6.23 11.63 -18.32
N CYS A 292 5.29 11.82 -19.25
CA CYS A 292 5.50 11.59 -20.69
C CYS A 292 4.91 12.76 -21.50
N ALA A 293 5.68 13.30 -22.45
CA ALA A 293 5.28 14.48 -23.22
C ALA A 293 4.21 14.14 -24.27
N ARG A 294 4.11 12.87 -24.66
CA ARG A 294 3.22 12.37 -25.73
C ARG A 294 1.75 12.67 -25.51
N SER A 295 1.32 12.83 -24.26
CA SER A 295 -0.05 13.29 -23.92
C SER A 295 -1.16 12.44 -24.55
N CYS A 296 -0.92 11.13 -24.70
CA CYS A 296 -1.87 10.21 -25.29
C CYS A 296 -3.19 10.24 -24.50
N ARG A 297 -4.33 10.46 -25.18
CA ARG A 297 -5.65 10.62 -24.54
C ARG A 297 -6.07 9.45 -23.64
N PHE A 298 -5.55 8.26 -23.89
CA PHE A 298 -5.82 7.04 -23.13
C PHE A 298 -4.87 6.84 -21.94
N CYS A 299 -3.76 7.58 -21.86
CA CYS A 299 -2.68 7.30 -20.91
C CYS A 299 -2.81 8.18 -19.67
N ALA A 300 -3.36 7.61 -18.61
CA ALA A 300 -3.44 8.22 -17.28
C ALA A 300 -2.10 8.79 -16.78
N ALA A 301 -1.01 8.02 -16.92
CA ALA A 301 0.33 8.42 -16.48
C ALA A 301 0.82 9.71 -17.16
N SER A 302 0.43 9.97 -18.41
CA SER A 302 0.82 11.18 -19.14
C SER A 302 0.18 12.46 -18.59
N PHE A 303 -0.91 12.34 -17.82
CA PHE A 303 -1.61 13.47 -17.19
C PHE A 303 -1.25 13.61 -15.72
N VAL A 304 -1.21 12.49 -14.98
CA VAL A 304 -0.94 12.53 -13.53
C VAL A 304 0.49 12.95 -13.21
N TYR A 305 1.48 12.54 -13.99
CA TYR A 305 2.88 12.82 -13.66
C TYR A 305 3.43 14.11 -14.27
N ARG A 306 2.56 15.01 -14.77
CA ARG A 306 3.00 16.27 -15.38
C ARG A 306 3.59 17.22 -14.33
N PRO A 307 4.62 18.02 -14.68
CA PRO A 307 5.32 18.05 -15.96
C PRO A 307 6.33 16.89 -16.11
N VAL A 308 6.76 16.62 -17.35
CA VAL A 308 7.82 15.65 -17.66
C VAL A 308 9.12 16.11 -17.02
N ARG A 309 9.79 15.21 -16.32
CA ARG A 309 11.06 15.43 -15.61
C ARG A 309 11.98 14.25 -15.91
N PHE A 310 13.21 14.55 -16.30
CA PHE A 310 14.27 13.57 -16.57
C PHE A 310 15.34 13.70 -15.50
N ARG A 311 15.93 12.58 -15.09
CA ARG A 311 17.07 12.57 -14.17
C ARG A 311 18.35 12.94 -14.91
N GLY A 312 19.26 13.59 -14.21
CA GLY A 312 20.57 13.92 -14.76
C GLY A 312 21.41 12.66 -14.96
N PHE A 313 22.33 12.73 -15.94
CA PHE A 313 23.29 11.65 -16.16
C PHE A 313 24.09 11.30 -14.90
N ALA A 314 24.48 12.29 -14.10
CA ALA A 314 25.30 12.06 -12.90
C ALA A 314 24.57 11.17 -11.88
N GLU A 315 23.28 11.45 -11.65
CA GLU A 315 22.43 10.70 -10.74
C GLU A 315 22.18 9.28 -11.27
N ILE A 316 21.89 9.14 -12.57
CA ILE A 316 21.68 7.83 -13.20
C ILE A 316 22.98 7.00 -13.17
N ALA A 317 24.13 7.60 -13.47
CA ALA A 317 25.44 6.93 -13.43
C ALA A 317 25.78 6.43 -12.03
N ALA A 318 25.51 7.24 -10.99
CA ALA A 318 25.70 6.81 -9.60
C ALA A 318 24.82 5.60 -9.24
N SER A 319 23.57 5.59 -9.71
CA SER A 319 22.66 4.44 -9.57
C SER A 319 23.13 3.21 -10.34
N ILE A 320 23.65 3.39 -11.55
CA ILE A 320 24.26 2.32 -12.35
C ILE A 320 25.44 1.71 -11.60
N ASP A 321 26.39 2.52 -11.13
CA ASP A 321 27.58 2.04 -10.42
C ASP A 321 27.22 1.30 -9.12
N TYR A 322 26.17 1.75 -8.43
CA TYR A 322 25.63 1.06 -7.27
C TYR A 322 24.95 -0.28 -7.64
N GLY A 323 24.21 -0.30 -8.74
CA GLY A 323 23.50 -1.48 -9.25
C GLY A 323 24.44 -2.55 -9.79
N LEU A 324 25.52 -2.16 -10.48
CA LEU A 324 26.51 -3.07 -11.07
C LEU A 324 27.32 -3.85 -10.03
N LYS A 325 27.38 -3.36 -8.79
CA LYS A 325 27.92 -4.13 -7.64
C LYS A 325 27.04 -5.33 -7.27
N ARG A 326 25.80 -5.39 -7.76
CA ARG A 326 24.78 -6.41 -7.39
C ARG A 326 24.36 -7.27 -8.55
N LYS A 327 24.10 -6.66 -9.72
CA LYS A 327 23.58 -7.35 -10.91
C LYS A 327 24.36 -6.89 -12.15
N LYS A 328 24.45 -7.76 -13.16
CA LYS A 328 25.18 -7.47 -14.41
C LYS A 328 24.32 -6.81 -15.48
N LYS A 329 23.05 -6.55 -15.19
CA LYS A 329 22.10 -5.92 -16.10
C LYS A 329 21.38 -4.80 -15.37
N ILE A 330 21.27 -3.64 -16.01
CA ILE A 330 20.56 -2.46 -15.47
C ILE A 330 19.27 -2.27 -16.26
N GLY A 331 18.15 -2.19 -15.55
CA GLY A 331 16.85 -1.84 -16.13
C GLY A 331 16.59 -0.35 -15.95
N LEU A 332 16.69 0.42 -17.04
CA LEU A 332 16.28 1.82 -17.06
C LEU A 332 14.76 1.86 -17.22
N VAL A 333 14.07 2.38 -16.20
CA VAL A 333 12.61 2.39 -16.13
C VAL A 333 12.05 3.80 -15.97
N GLY A 334 10.88 4.05 -16.55
CA GLY A 334 10.20 5.34 -16.42
C GLY A 334 9.17 5.53 -17.52
N THR A 335 8.26 6.49 -17.37
CA THR A 335 7.11 6.62 -18.27
C THR A 335 7.44 7.03 -19.72
N ALA A 336 8.69 7.40 -20.00
CA ALA A 336 9.15 7.81 -21.33
C ALA A 336 10.67 7.62 -21.49
N VAL A 337 11.17 6.40 -21.22
CA VAL A 337 12.62 6.11 -21.25
C VAL A 337 13.25 6.45 -22.60
N SER A 338 12.56 6.13 -23.70
CA SER A 338 13.04 6.39 -25.06
C SER A 338 13.16 7.88 -25.40
N GLU A 339 12.54 8.76 -24.61
CA GLU A 339 12.61 10.22 -24.79
C GLU A 339 13.65 10.89 -23.89
N HIS A 340 14.36 10.11 -23.06
CA HIS A 340 15.37 10.66 -22.17
C HIS A 340 16.51 11.31 -22.97
N PRO A 341 16.87 12.58 -22.72
CA PRO A 341 17.89 13.30 -23.50
C PRO A 341 19.25 12.58 -23.52
N ASP A 342 19.66 12.03 -22.37
CA ASP A 342 20.90 11.27 -22.22
C ASP A 342 20.75 9.74 -22.40
N LEU A 343 19.69 9.24 -23.04
CA LEU A 343 19.46 7.79 -23.16
C LEU A 343 20.67 7.04 -23.73
N MET A 344 21.19 7.50 -24.87
CA MET A 344 22.33 6.86 -25.52
C MET A 344 23.57 6.87 -24.62
N ARG A 345 23.84 8.01 -23.98
CA ARG A 345 24.96 8.17 -23.05
C ARG A 345 24.85 7.20 -21.86
N ASN A 346 23.65 7.01 -21.30
CA ASN A 346 23.41 6.05 -20.23
C ASN A 346 23.66 4.61 -20.70
N CYS A 347 23.17 4.23 -21.89
CA CYS A 347 23.40 2.90 -22.45
C CYS A 347 24.89 2.63 -22.76
N GLU A 348 25.60 3.61 -23.32
CA GLU A 348 27.04 3.54 -23.57
C GLU A 348 27.82 3.39 -22.27
N TYR A 349 27.45 4.12 -21.22
CA TYR A 349 28.07 4.00 -19.89
C TYR A 349 27.91 2.59 -19.30
N ILE A 350 26.72 2.00 -19.40
CA ILE A 350 26.48 0.61 -18.97
C ILE A 350 27.31 -0.38 -19.80
N SER A 351 27.32 -0.22 -21.13
CA SER A 351 28.04 -1.12 -22.03
C SER A 351 29.56 -1.04 -21.85
N ALA A 352 30.10 0.15 -21.61
CA ALA A 352 31.53 0.35 -21.32
C ALA A 352 31.99 -0.38 -20.05
N GLN A 353 31.09 -0.65 -19.11
CA GLN A 353 31.36 -1.46 -17.92
C GLN A 353 31.16 -2.98 -18.15
N GLY A 354 30.92 -3.41 -19.39
CA GLY A 354 30.69 -4.82 -19.73
C GLY A 354 29.33 -5.37 -19.28
N ALA A 355 28.37 -4.48 -18.99
CA ALA A 355 27.04 -4.83 -18.51
C ALA A 355 25.97 -4.70 -19.62
N GLN A 356 24.79 -5.26 -19.35
CA GLN A 356 23.64 -5.19 -20.26
C GLN A 356 22.64 -4.10 -19.82
N ALA A 357 22.00 -3.44 -20.78
CA ALA A 357 20.91 -2.50 -20.52
C ALA A 357 19.56 -3.10 -20.94
N GLY A 358 18.56 -2.96 -20.07
CA GLY A 358 17.15 -3.18 -20.37
C GLY A 358 16.40 -1.85 -20.30
N LEU A 359 15.42 -1.64 -21.19
CA LEU A 359 14.58 -0.44 -21.21
C LEU A 359 13.13 -0.84 -20.96
N GLY A 360 12.45 -0.15 -20.04
CA GLY A 360 11.03 -0.40 -19.74
C GLY A 360 10.27 0.90 -19.54
N SER A 361 9.11 1.06 -20.19
CA SER A 361 8.24 2.22 -20.04
C SER A 361 6.84 1.88 -19.55
#